data_AF-A0A0K0LBV9-F1
#
_entry.id   AF-A0A0K0LBV9-F1
#
_cell.length_a   1.000
_cell.length_b   1.000
_cell.length_c   1.000
_cell.angle_alpha   90.00
_cell.angle_beta   90.00
_cell.angle_gamma   90.00
#
_symmetry.space_group_name_H-M   'P 1'
#
loop_
_entity.id
_entity.type
_entity.pdbx_description
1 polymer ?
#
loop_
_entity_poly.entity_id
_entity_poly.type
_entity_poly.pdbx_seq_one_letter_code
_entity_poly.pdbx_strand_id
1 'polypeptide(L)'
;MRILNYYLFSAILLAYLGIYKAWVQPKIKDGYYLSDENGVFVTCKFRYNEYFCLEECVENGAKDGYCVGNASICFCKHEIGNPKEHSLF
;
A
#
# COMPACT_ATOMS: atom_id res chain seq x y z
N MET A 1 38.02 0.59 -29.14
CA MET A 1 36.61 0.15 -29.37
C MET A 1 36.00 -0.67 -28.23
N ARG A 2 36.75 -1.49 -27.46
CA ARG A 2 36.18 -2.28 -26.34
C ARG A 2 35.62 -1.46 -25.17
N ILE A 3 36.23 -0.31 -24.88
CA ILE A 3 35.85 0.54 -23.76
C ILE A 3 34.49 1.23 -23.98
N LEU A 4 34.20 1.64 -25.22
CA LEU A 4 32.94 2.32 -25.57
C LEU A 4 31.71 1.40 -25.37
N ASN A 5 31.85 0.12 -25.68
CA ASN A 5 30.79 -0.88 -25.50
C ASN A 5 30.45 -1.13 -24.03
N TYR A 6 31.43 -0.98 -23.13
CA TYR A 6 31.22 -1.17 -21.70
C TYR A 6 30.37 -0.05 -21.09
N TYR A 7 30.62 1.19 -21.50
CA TYR A 7 29.82 2.35 -21.11
C TYR A 7 28.40 2.30 -21.69
N LEU A 8 28.23 1.78 -22.91
CA LEU A 8 26.92 1.60 -23.51
C LEU A 8 26.09 0.57 -22.73
N PHE A 9 26.71 -0.57 -22.36
CA PHE A 9 26.05 -1.62 -21.62
C PHE A 9 25.65 -1.19 -20.20
N SER A 10 26.52 -0.46 -19.49
CA SER A 10 26.20 0.04 -18.15
C SER A 10 25.08 1.08 -18.17
N ALA A 11 25.02 1.94 -19.19
CA ALA A 11 23.94 2.90 -19.36
C ALA A 11 22.58 2.22 -19.60
N ILE A 12 22.54 1.17 -20.43
CA ILE A 12 21.32 0.39 -20.69
C ILE A 12 20.86 -0.33 -19.41
N LEU A 13 21.79 -0.91 -18.64
CA LEU A 13 21.47 -1.61 -17.39
C LEU A 13 20.88 -0.65 -16.34
N LEU A 14 21.45 0.55 -16.20
CA LEU A 14 20.95 1.58 -15.30
C LEU A 14 19.56 2.09 -15.72
N ALA A 15 19.33 2.29 -17.02
CA ALA A 15 18.03 2.66 -17.55
C ALA A 15 16.97 1.57 -17.27
N TYR A 16 17.32 0.30 -17.47
CA TYR A 16 16.44 -0.83 -17.18
C TYR A 16 16.04 -0.90 -15.70
N LEU A 17 17.00 -0.73 -14.79
CA LEU A 17 16.74 -0.68 -13.35
C LEU A 17 15.85 0.51 -12.94
N GLY A 18 16.02 1.66 -13.58
CA GLY A 18 15.18 2.84 -13.35
C GLY A 18 13.72 2.63 -13.77
N ILE A 19 13.49 2.03 -14.94
CA ILE A 19 12.15 1.76 -15.48
C ILE A 19 11.43 0.70 -14.62
N TYR A 20 12.15 -0.32 -14.16
CA TYR A 20 11.57 -1.36 -13.30
C TYR A 20 11.03 -0.78 -11.98
N LYS A 21 11.77 0.14 -11.35
CA LYS A 21 11.31 0.83 -10.13
C LYS A 21 10.07 1.70 -10.34
N ALA A 22 9.93 2.31 -11.52
CA ALA A 22 8.75 3.14 -11.84
C ALA A 22 7.47 2.30 -12.04
N TRP A 23 7.60 1.06 -12.50
CA TRP A 23 6.46 0.14 -12.69
C TRP A 23 5.92 -0.45 -11.38
N VAL A 24 6.73 -0.48 -10.32
CA VAL A 24 6.34 -0.92 -8.97
C VAL A 24 5.91 0.27 -8.11
N GLN A 25 5.23 1.25 -8.69
CA GLN A 25 4.51 2.23 -7.87
C GLN A 25 3.20 1.61 -7.40
N PRO A 26 2.98 1.46 -6.09
CA PRO A 26 1.72 0.95 -5.60
C PRO A 26 0.57 1.88 -5.98
N LYS A 27 -0.59 1.28 -6.31
CA LYS A 27 -1.78 1.99 -6.80
C LYS A 27 -2.52 2.78 -5.73
N ILE A 28 -2.27 2.52 -4.45
CA ILE A 28 -2.97 3.19 -3.36
C ILE A 28 -1.94 4.15 -2.69
N LYS A 29 -2.41 5.15 -1.96
CA LYS A 29 -1.59 5.92 -1.01
C LYS A 29 -2.12 5.60 0.38
N ASP A 30 -1.24 5.52 1.38
CA ASP A 30 -1.66 5.28 2.76
C ASP A 30 -2.79 6.26 3.14
N GLY A 31 -3.89 5.75 3.67
CA GLY A 31 -5.06 6.58 3.89
C GLY A 31 -6.27 5.85 4.46
N TYR A 32 -7.27 6.64 4.84
CA TYR A 32 -8.58 6.13 5.26
C TYR A 32 -9.31 5.52 4.08
N TYR A 33 -9.87 4.34 4.29
CA TYR A 33 -10.59 3.61 3.26
C TYR A 33 -12.01 4.16 3.09
N LEU A 34 -12.38 4.45 1.85
CA LEU A 34 -13.71 4.86 1.42
C LEU A 34 -14.29 3.72 0.59
N SER A 35 -15.53 3.32 0.89
CA SER A 35 -16.21 2.27 0.13
C SER A 35 -16.53 2.78 -1.29
N ASP A 36 -16.24 1.94 -2.28
CA ASP A 36 -16.55 2.23 -3.69
C ASP A 36 -18.06 2.30 -3.98
N GLU A 37 -18.91 1.70 -3.13
CA GLU A 37 -20.36 1.68 -3.35
C GLU A 37 -21.04 3.02 -3.02
N ASN A 38 -20.56 3.70 -1.98
CA ASN A 38 -21.24 4.87 -1.41
C ASN A 38 -20.32 6.06 -1.13
N GLY A 39 -19.00 5.92 -1.32
CA GLY A 39 -18.02 6.96 -1.03
C GLY A 39 -17.94 7.31 0.46
N VAL A 40 -18.39 6.43 1.35
CA VAL A 40 -18.40 6.64 2.80
C VAL A 40 -17.22 5.89 3.43
N PHE A 41 -16.65 6.46 4.49
CA PHE A 41 -15.61 5.80 5.27
C PHE A 41 -16.08 4.46 5.81
N VAL A 42 -15.28 3.42 5.56
CA VAL A 42 -15.56 2.09 6.08
C VAL A 42 -15.19 2.05 7.55
N THR A 43 -16.18 1.77 8.39
CA THR A 43 -15.99 1.66 9.85
C THR A 43 -15.91 0.21 10.26
N CYS A 44 -14.97 -0.13 11.14
CA CYS A 44 -14.86 -1.42 11.81
C CYS A 44 -15.61 -1.49 13.15
N LYS A 45 -16.47 -0.50 13.43
CA LYS A 45 -17.16 -0.29 14.71
C LYS A 45 -18.14 -1.41 15.13
N PHE A 46 -18.41 -2.40 14.27
CA PHE A 46 -19.51 -3.35 14.45
C PHE A 46 -19.22 -4.82 14.16
N ARG A 47 -17.96 -5.24 13.99
CA ARG A 47 -17.69 -6.67 13.79
C ARG A 47 -16.63 -7.13 14.76
N TYR A 48 -16.90 -8.26 15.42
CA TYR A 48 -15.95 -9.09 16.17
C TYR A 48 -14.86 -9.68 15.24
N ASN A 49 -14.39 -8.90 14.26
CA ASN A 49 -13.42 -9.30 13.26
C ASN A 49 -12.35 -8.21 13.21
N GLU A 50 -11.32 -8.42 14.03
CA GLU A 50 -10.11 -7.60 14.07
C GLU A 50 -9.40 -7.52 12.70
N TYR A 51 -9.71 -8.44 11.79
CA TYR A 51 -9.16 -8.51 10.44
C TYR A 51 -10.08 -7.93 9.36
N PHE A 52 -11.25 -7.35 9.70
CA PHE A 52 -12.16 -6.82 8.67
C PHE A 52 -11.51 -5.75 7.79
N CYS A 53 -10.82 -4.76 8.39
CA CYS A 53 -10.10 -3.75 7.61
C CYS A 53 -8.93 -4.34 6.84
N LEU A 54 -8.29 -5.39 7.36
CA LEU A 54 -7.19 -6.06 6.69
C LEU A 54 -7.68 -6.74 5.40
N GLU A 55 -8.76 -7.52 5.48
CA GLU A 55 -9.38 -8.17 4.32
C GLU A 55 -9.79 -7.14 3.26
N GLU A 56 -10.58 -6.13 3.64
CA GLU A 56 -11.03 -5.07 2.73
C GLU A 56 -9.86 -4.33 2.07
N CYS A 57 -8.86 -3.93 2.84
CA CYS A 57 -7.70 -3.22 2.30
C CYS A 57 -6.87 -4.10 1.34
N VAL A 58 -6.67 -5.38 1.66
CA VAL A 58 -5.89 -6.32 0.85
C VAL A 58 -6.62 -6.68 -0.44
N GLU A 59 -7.94 -6.91 -0.39
CA GLU A 59 -8.76 -7.14 -1.58
C GLU A 59 -8.71 -5.97 -2.56
N ASN A 60 -8.54 -4.75 -2.03
CA ASN A 60 -8.42 -3.53 -2.84
C ASN A 60 -6.98 -3.17 -3.23
N GLY A 61 -5.99 -4.00 -2.89
CA GLY A 61 -4.60 -3.88 -3.36
C GLY A 61 -3.63 -3.18 -2.40
N ALA A 62 -4.04 -2.92 -1.16
CA ALA A 62 -3.13 -2.55 -0.09
C ALA A 62 -2.38 -3.79 0.42
N LYS A 63 -1.35 -3.59 1.24
CA LYS A 63 -0.63 -4.70 1.91
C LYS A 63 -1.04 -4.87 3.37
N ASP A 64 -1.74 -3.90 3.93
CA ASP A 64 -2.18 -3.92 5.31
C ASP A 64 -3.40 -3.03 5.50
N GLY A 65 -4.15 -3.28 6.57
CA GLY A 65 -5.38 -2.57 6.91
C GLY A 65 -5.72 -2.72 8.39
N TYR A 66 -5.96 -1.60 9.07
CA TYR A 66 -6.29 -1.60 10.49
C TYR A 66 -7.26 -0.48 10.88
N CYS A 67 -7.84 -0.61 12.07
CA CYS A 67 -8.76 0.37 12.63
C CYS A 67 -8.02 1.53 13.30
N VAL A 68 -8.45 2.76 13.02
CA VAL A 68 -7.86 3.97 13.62
C VAL A 68 -8.93 4.84 14.28
N GLY A 69 -8.66 5.23 15.53
CA GLY A 69 -9.35 6.27 16.29
C GLY A 69 -10.76 5.91 16.80
N ASN A 70 -11.36 6.85 17.54
CA ASN A 70 -12.69 6.71 18.18
C ASN A 70 -13.86 6.42 17.23
N ALA A 71 -13.74 6.80 15.97
CA ALA A 71 -14.73 6.47 14.94
C ALA A 71 -14.58 5.04 14.41
N SER A 72 -13.48 4.35 14.76
CA SER A 72 -13.12 3.01 14.31
C SER A 72 -13.18 2.93 12.78
N ILE A 73 -12.40 3.78 12.10
CA ILE A 73 -12.36 3.85 10.62
C ILE A 73 -11.21 2.99 10.12
N CYS A 74 -11.43 2.26 9.01
CA CYS A 74 -10.39 1.49 8.36
C CYS A 74 -9.35 2.39 7.70
N PHE A 75 -8.08 2.07 7.91
CA PHE A 75 -6.93 2.72 7.32
C PHE A 75 -6.08 1.68 6.57
N CYS A 76 -5.84 1.90 5.28
CA CYS A 76 -5.06 0.98 4.45
C CYS A 76 -3.63 1.49 4.27
N LYS A 77 -2.66 0.55 4.23
CA LYS A 77 -1.24 0.83 4.02
C LYS A 77 -0.60 0.02 2.91
N HIS A 78 0.44 0.59 2.31
CA HIS A 78 1.25 -0.02 1.24
C HIS A 78 2.31 -0.99 1.68
N GLU A 79 2.68 -0.87 2.94
CA GLU A 79 3.65 -1.70 3.60
C GLU A 79 2.97 -2.31 4.81
N ILE A 80 3.43 -3.49 5.20
CA ILE A 80 2.97 -4.13 6.42
C ILE A 80 3.39 -3.22 7.59
N GLY A 81 2.39 -2.65 8.25
CA GLY A 81 2.54 -1.74 9.36
C GLY A 81 3.08 -2.46 10.59
N ASN A 82 3.60 -1.66 11.52
CA ASN A 82 3.95 -2.19 12.83
C ASN A 82 2.65 -2.52 13.59
N PRO A 83 2.46 -3.74 14.12
CA PRO A 83 1.26 -4.11 14.87
C PRO A 83 0.91 -3.15 16.03
N LYS A 84 1.91 -2.44 16.58
CA LYS A 84 1.69 -1.41 17.62
C LYS A 84 0.89 -0.20 17.14
N GLU A 85 0.85 0.05 15.83
CA GLU A 85 0.07 1.12 15.20
C GLU A 85 -1.38 0.71 14.94
N HIS A 86 -1.69 -0.60 15.05
CA HIS A 86 -3.02 -1.17 14.73
C HIS A 86 -4.03 -0.98 15.87
N SER A 87 -3.62 -0.32 16.94
CA SER A 87 -4.43 -0.06 18.12
C SER A 87 -4.14 1.33 18.65
N LEU A 88 -4.50 2.34 17.86
CA LEU A 88 -4.66 3.70 18.38
C LEU A 88 -6.13 3.83 18.78
N PHE A 89 -6.37 3.47 20.04
CA PHE A 89 -7.59 3.70 20.82
C PHE A 89 -8.34 4.98 20.40
#